data_AF-A0A8H6LS31-F1
#
_entry.id   AF-A0A8H6LS31-F1
#
_cell.length_a   1.000
_cell.length_b   1.000
_cell.length_c   1.000
_cell.angle_alpha   90.00
_cell.angle_beta   90.00
_cell.angle_gamma   90.00
#
_symmetry.space_group_name_H-M   'P 1'
#
loop_
_entity.id
_entity.type
_entity.pdbx_description
1 polymer ?
#
loop_
_entity_poly.entity_id
_entity_poly.type
_entity_poly.pdbx_seq_one_letter_code
_entity_poly.pdbx_strand_id
1 'polypeptide(L)'
;MMYPENTQRFNIPDFEDWEAGLPSINGTHRLEAGTEGNQAPVTITMFHQLHCLSIIVRQLATLDRKSHTARGDPLEGVCSVDRKSQWELTQHCMNYLRQMVLCHSHTTLETVRSQIPPSIVELAKSRYVCKDWTSVYSRWSK
;
A
#
# COMPACT_ATOMS: atom_id res chain seq x y z
N MET A 1 11.20 2.30 -21.39
CA MET A 1 11.78 2.88 -20.16
C MET A 1 10.59 3.28 -19.31
N MET A 2 10.29 2.54 -18.25
CA MET A 2 9.26 2.96 -17.31
C MET A 2 9.93 3.99 -16.41
N TYR A 3 9.49 5.24 -16.50
CA TYR A 3 9.79 6.20 -15.46
C TYR A 3 9.19 5.63 -14.16
N PRO A 4 9.83 5.82 -12.99
CA PRO A 4 9.16 5.64 -11.70
C PRO A 4 7.79 6.29 -11.82
N GLU A 5 6.77 5.74 -11.17
CA GLU A 5 5.52 6.47 -11.04
C GLU A 5 5.84 7.81 -10.37
N ASN A 6 6.03 8.84 -11.21
CA ASN A 6 6.23 10.22 -10.81
C ASN A 6 4.86 10.86 -10.73
N THR A 7 3.88 10.09 -10.23
CA THR A 7 2.50 10.56 -10.18
C THR A 7 2.44 11.53 -9.03
N GLN A 8 2.03 12.76 -9.33
CA GLN A 8 1.60 13.70 -8.29
C GLN A 8 0.34 13.21 -7.56
N ARG A 9 -0.26 12.13 -8.05
CA ARG A 9 -1.51 11.54 -7.59
C ARG A 9 -1.36 10.80 -6.28
N PHE A 10 -0.32 9.96 -6.12
CA PHE A 10 -0.12 9.19 -4.90
C PHE A 10 0.73 9.96 -3.89
N ASN A 11 0.22 11.09 -3.42
CA ASN A 11 0.87 11.83 -2.34
C ASN A 11 0.37 11.32 -0.96
N ILE A 12 1.16 11.53 0.11
CA ILE A 12 0.82 11.01 1.44
C ILE A 12 -0.40 11.73 2.07
N PRO A 13 -0.52 13.07 2.00
CA PRO A 13 -1.67 13.77 2.59
C PRO A 13 -3.03 13.38 2.01
N ASP A 14 -3.10 13.07 0.72
CA ASP A 14 -4.29 12.65 -0.03
C ASP A 14 -4.35 11.12 -0.13
N PHE A 15 -4.43 10.46 1.03
CA PHE A 15 -4.34 9.00 1.15
C PHE A 15 -5.48 8.26 0.41
N GLU A 16 -6.59 8.93 0.09
CA GLU A 16 -7.73 8.34 -0.62
C GLU A 16 -7.36 7.83 -2.02
N ASP A 17 -6.41 8.49 -2.70
CA ASP A 17 -5.94 8.02 -4.01
C ASP A 17 -5.28 6.63 -3.92
N TRP A 18 -4.67 6.29 -2.78
CA TRP A 18 -4.02 5.00 -2.56
C TRP A 18 -5.01 3.83 -2.41
N GLU A 19 -6.28 4.13 -2.09
CA GLU A 19 -7.36 3.13 -2.03
C GLU A 19 -8.03 2.93 -3.41
N ALA A 20 -7.84 3.86 -4.36
CA ALA A 20 -8.50 3.82 -5.67
C ALA A 20 -8.10 2.60 -6.53
N GLY A 21 -6.97 1.96 -6.20
CA GLY A 21 -6.51 0.71 -6.81
C GLY A 21 -7.07 -0.56 -6.17
N LEU A 22 -7.97 -0.47 -5.19
CA LEU A 22 -8.55 -1.67 -4.56
C LEU A 22 -9.88 -2.07 -5.21
N PRO A 23 -10.08 -3.37 -5.50
CA PRO A 23 -11.39 -3.86 -5.91
C PRO A 23 -12.43 -3.76 -4.80
N SER A 24 -13.69 -4.02 -5.16
CA SER A 24 -14.76 -4.32 -4.20
C SER A 24 -14.28 -5.33 -3.15
N ILE A 25 -14.55 -5.04 -1.87
CA ILE A 25 -14.16 -5.89 -0.72
C ILE A 25 -12.63 -6.17 -0.69
N ASN A 26 -11.81 -5.21 -1.15
CA ASN A 26 -10.35 -5.31 -1.24
C ASN A 26 -9.87 -6.54 -2.04
N GLY A 27 -10.69 -6.99 -3.01
CA GLY A 27 -10.40 -8.17 -3.83
C GLY A 27 -10.50 -9.49 -3.07
N THR A 28 -11.25 -9.53 -1.97
CA THR A 28 -11.46 -10.76 -1.18
C THR A 28 -12.55 -11.62 -1.81
N HIS A 29 -12.19 -12.86 -2.14
CA HIS A 29 -13.07 -13.90 -2.66
C HIS A 29 -13.26 -15.01 -1.62
N ARG A 30 -14.35 -15.78 -1.71
CA ARG A 30 -14.54 -16.99 -0.91
C ARG A 30 -14.25 -18.21 -1.77
N LEU A 31 -13.25 -19.00 -1.38
CA LEU A 31 -12.98 -20.29 -2.01
C LEU A 31 -13.36 -21.41 -1.05
N GLU A 32 -13.94 -22.48 -1.59
CA GLU A 32 -14.15 -23.71 -0.83
C GLU A 32 -12.79 -24.34 -0.53
N ALA A 33 -12.50 -24.51 0.76
CA ALA A 33 -11.27 -25.11 1.25
C ALA A 33 -11.58 -26.53 1.75
N GLY A 34 -11.04 -27.52 1.04
CA GLY A 34 -11.13 -28.94 1.43
C GLY A 34 -12.46 -29.61 1.11
N THR A 35 -12.61 -30.86 1.55
CA THR A 35 -13.77 -31.74 1.27
C THR A 35 -14.99 -31.45 2.15
N GLU A 36 -14.88 -30.55 3.13
CA GLU A 36 -15.91 -30.32 4.16
C GLU A 36 -16.73 -29.03 3.94
N GLY A 37 -16.62 -28.38 2.77
CA GLY A 37 -17.46 -27.21 2.44
C GLY A 37 -17.15 -25.93 3.23
N ASN A 38 -16.04 -25.88 3.97
CA ASN A 38 -15.61 -24.66 4.65
C ASN A 38 -15.09 -23.64 3.64
N GLN A 39 -15.78 -22.50 3.52
CA GLN A 39 -15.34 -21.40 2.67
C GLN A 39 -14.32 -20.53 3.41
N ALA A 40 -13.10 -20.44 2.87
CA ALA A 40 -12.06 -19.55 3.37
C ALA A 40 -12.04 -18.23 2.56
N PRO A 41 -11.94 -17.06 3.22
CA PRO A 41 -11.66 -15.82 2.52
C PRO A 41 -10.22 -15.88 1.98
N VAL A 42 -10.06 -15.56 0.70
CA VAL A 42 -8.77 -15.44 0.02
C VAL A 42 -8.73 -14.13 -0.74
N THR A 43 -7.54 -13.62 -1.02
CA THR A 43 -7.37 -12.45 -1.90
C THR A 43 -6.15 -12.67 -2.77
N ILE A 44 -6.12 -12.02 -3.93
CA ILE A 44 -4.93 -12.00 -4.77
C ILE A 44 -3.86 -11.20 -4.03
N THR A 45 -2.65 -11.75 -3.98
CA THR A 45 -1.51 -11.16 -3.24
C THR A 45 -1.29 -9.69 -3.61
N MET A 46 -1.44 -9.32 -4.89
CA MET A 46 -1.35 -7.93 -5.35
C MET A 46 -2.34 -6.98 -4.65
N PHE A 47 -3.58 -7.40 -4.41
CA PHE A 47 -4.57 -6.55 -3.72
C PHE A 47 -4.29 -6.44 -2.22
N HIS A 48 -3.82 -7.51 -1.58
CA HIS A 48 -3.34 -7.45 -0.20
C HIS A 48 -2.17 -6.47 -0.06
N GLN A 49 -1.22 -6.51 -1.00
CA GLN A 49 -0.08 -5.60 -1.05
C GLN A 49 -0.51 -4.13 -1.13
N LEU A 50 -1.41 -3.82 -2.06
CA LEU A 50 -1.96 -2.47 -2.22
C LEU A 50 -2.73 -2.02 -0.97
N HIS A 51 -3.50 -2.91 -0.36
CA HIS A 51 -4.26 -2.59 0.85
C HIS A 51 -3.37 -2.37 2.07
N CYS A 52 -2.31 -3.18 2.26
CA CYS A 52 -1.31 -2.92 3.30
C CYS A 52 -0.62 -1.58 3.10
N LEU A 53 -0.30 -1.22 1.85
CA LEU A 53 0.33 0.06 1.52
C LEU A 53 -0.59 1.23 1.85
N SER A 54 -1.88 1.13 1.51
CA SER A 54 -2.86 2.19 1.80
C SER A 54 -3.08 2.39 3.31
N ILE A 55 -3.09 1.32 4.11
CA ILE A 55 -3.11 1.39 5.58
C ILE A 55 -1.91 2.16 6.13
N ILE A 56 -0.70 1.87 5.64
CA ILE A 56 0.54 2.53 6.08
C ILE A 56 0.48 4.02 5.74
N VAL A 57 0.12 4.37 4.50
CA VAL A 57 0.02 5.76 4.06
C VAL A 57 -1.02 6.53 4.85
N ARG A 58 -2.19 5.94 5.08
CA ARG A 58 -3.24 6.54 5.92
C ARG A 58 -2.74 6.83 7.33
N GLN A 59 -2.00 5.90 7.94
CA GLN A 59 -1.40 6.12 9.27
C GLN A 59 -0.45 7.33 9.24
N LEU A 60 0.44 7.41 8.25
CA LEU A 60 1.37 8.53 8.10
C LEU A 60 0.63 9.87 7.91
N ALA A 61 -0.39 9.91 7.05
CA ALA A 61 -1.21 11.09 6.82
C ALA A 61 -1.92 11.57 8.10
N THR A 62 -2.41 10.64 8.92
CA THR A 62 -3.07 10.99 10.20
C THR A 62 -2.09 11.56 11.23
N LEU A 63 -0.84 11.11 11.22
CA LEU A 63 0.22 11.64 12.09
C LEU A 63 0.63 13.05 11.65
N ASP A 64 0.79 13.26 10.34
CA ASP A 64 1.13 14.56 9.74
C ASP A 64 0.07 15.62 10.08
N ARG A 65 -1.21 15.30 9.83
CA ARG A 65 -2.35 16.18 10.18
C ARG A 65 -2.38 16.52 11.67
N LYS A 66 -2.15 15.56 12.57
CA LYS A 66 -2.12 15.82 14.03
C LYS A 66 -0.96 16.71 14.45
N SER A 67 0.16 16.67 13.74
CA SER A 67 1.29 17.58 13.97
C SER A 67 0.91 19.03 13.59
N HIS A 68 0.08 19.20 12.56
CA HIS A 68 -0.41 20.49 12.09
C HIS A 68 -1.65 21.01 12.86
N THR A 69 -2.50 20.14 13.39
CA THR A 69 -3.73 20.50 14.14
C THR A 69 -3.56 20.53 15.66
N ALA A 70 -2.33 20.48 16.18
CA ALA A 70 -2.02 20.72 17.60
C ALA A 70 -2.47 22.12 18.11
N ARG A 71 -3.09 22.94 17.26
CA ARG A 71 -3.82 24.16 17.63
C ARG A 71 -5.34 23.96 17.47
N GLY A 72 -5.90 23.03 18.25
CA GLY A 72 -7.30 22.97 18.68
C GLY A 72 -8.37 22.80 17.59
N ASP A 73 -8.83 21.57 17.37
CA ASP A 73 -10.23 21.31 16.97
C ASP A 73 -10.62 19.86 17.33
N PRO A 74 -11.71 19.59 18.08
CA PRO A 74 -12.21 18.26 18.34
C PRO A 74 -13.14 17.80 17.20
N LEU A 75 -12.57 17.25 16.14
CA LEU A 75 -13.36 16.51 15.14
C LEU A 75 -13.60 15.08 15.63
N GLU A 76 -14.65 14.95 16.44
CA GLU A 76 -15.48 13.75 16.54
C GLU A 76 -15.94 13.29 15.14
N GLY A 77 -16.03 11.97 14.90
CA GLY A 77 -16.91 11.48 13.84
C GLY A 77 -16.38 10.47 12.83
N VAL A 78 -15.23 9.83 13.03
CA VAL A 78 -14.88 8.60 12.28
C VAL A 78 -14.79 7.48 13.30
N CYS A 79 -15.54 6.39 13.08
CA CYS A 79 -15.61 5.21 13.96
C CYS A 79 -14.26 4.98 14.63
N SER A 80 -14.21 5.17 15.96
CA SER A 80 -12.96 5.18 16.71
C SER A 80 -12.40 3.76 16.76
N VAL A 81 -11.73 3.34 15.68
CA VAL A 81 -10.83 2.21 15.70
C VAL A 81 -9.82 2.52 16.80
N ASP A 82 -9.75 1.66 17.81
CA ASP A 82 -8.81 1.81 18.92
C ASP A 82 -7.42 2.12 18.38
N ARG A 83 -6.79 3.18 18.90
CA ARG A 83 -5.45 3.61 18.45
C ARG A 83 -4.45 2.45 18.55
N LYS A 84 -4.62 1.59 19.56
CA LYS A 84 -3.80 0.39 19.74
C LYS A 84 -4.03 -0.60 18.60
N SER A 85 -5.29 -0.89 18.24
CA SER A 85 -5.60 -1.81 17.14
C SER A 85 -5.14 -1.26 15.77
N GLN A 86 -5.18 0.06 15.57
CA GLN A 86 -4.63 0.70 14.37
C GLN A 86 -3.10 0.52 14.26
N TRP A 87 -2.38 0.67 15.38
CA TRP A 87 -0.93 0.45 15.41
C TRP A 87 -0.60 -1.02 15.19
N GLU A 88 -1.32 -1.95 15.83
CA GLU A 88 -1.15 -3.39 15.63
C GLU A 88 -1.34 -3.80 14.16
N LEU A 89 -2.38 -3.25 13.50
CA LEU A 89 -2.61 -3.47 12.06
C LEU A 89 -1.48 -2.88 11.20
N THR A 90 -1.01 -1.68 11.54
CA THR A 90 0.13 -1.05 10.84
C THR A 90 1.40 -1.88 11.02
N GLN A 91 1.66 -2.41 12.21
CA GLN A 91 2.80 -3.29 12.49
C GLN A 91 2.71 -4.60 11.70
N HIS A 92 1.51 -5.18 11.58
CA HIS A 92 1.27 -6.32 10.69
C HIS A 92 1.65 -5.98 9.23
N CYS A 93 1.17 -4.85 8.71
CA CYS A 93 1.46 -4.42 7.33
C CYS A 93 2.96 -4.15 7.11
N MET A 94 3.64 -3.55 8.09
CA MET A 94 5.09 -3.31 8.03
C MET A 94 5.90 -4.61 8.05
N ASN A 95 5.49 -5.59 8.86
CA ASN A 95 6.09 -6.91 8.87
C ASN A 95 5.86 -7.65 7.55
N TYR A 96 4.67 -7.54 6.98
CA TYR A 96 4.36 -8.09 5.65
C TYR A 96 5.24 -7.45 4.57
N LEU A 97 5.37 -6.12 4.54
CA LEU A 97 6.26 -5.40 3.63
C LEU A 97 7.72 -5.86 3.76
N ARG A 98 8.20 -6.02 4.99
CA ARG A 98 9.54 -6.55 5.26
C ARG A 98 9.72 -7.95 4.67
N GLN A 99 8.77 -8.86 4.90
CA GLN A 99 8.84 -10.22 4.35
C GLN A 99 8.85 -10.21 2.82
N MET A 100 8.03 -9.37 2.20
CA MET A 100 8.02 -9.26 0.74
C MET A 100 9.34 -8.79 0.16
N VAL A 101 9.97 -7.77 0.77
CA VAL A 101 11.28 -7.28 0.35
C VAL A 101 12.35 -8.37 0.47
N LEU A 102 12.27 -9.23 1.51
CA LEU A 102 13.20 -10.33 1.68
C LEU A 102 12.95 -11.46 0.67
N CYS A 103 11.69 -11.84 0.44
CA CYS A 103 11.32 -12.96 -0.44
C CYS A 103 11.39 -12.61 -1.94
N HIS A 104 11.14 -11.35 -2.29
CA HIS A 104 11.14 -10.84 -3.67
C HIS A 104 12.24 -9.78 -3.82
N SER A 105 13.40 -10.03 -3.19
CA SER A 105 14.49 -9.05 -3.15
C SER A 105 14.95 -8.66 -4.56
N HIS A 106 15.01 -7.35 -4.80
CA HIS A 106 15.59 -6.81 -6.02
C HIS A 106 17.10 -6.79 -5.85
N THR A 107 17.83 -7.56 -6.67
CA THR A 107 19.28 -7.67 -6.59
C THR A 107 20.04 -6.72 -7.53
N THR A 108 19.35 -5.78 -8.19
CA THR A 108 20.07 -4.79 -9.00
C THR A 108 20.78 -3.79 -8.12
N LEU A 109 21.94 -3.34 -8.59
CA LEU A 109 22.67 -2.25 -7.95
C LEU A 109 21.92 -0.94 -8.16
N GLU A 110 21.67 -0.23 -7.07
CA GLU A 110 21.14 1.12 -7.06
C GLU A 110 22.23 2.11 -6.65
N THR A 111 22.17 3.34 -7.16
CA THR A 111 23.09 4.38 -6.70
C THR A 111 22.68 4.85 -5.32
N VAL A 112 23.62 4.90 -4.37
CA VAL A 112 23.35 5.34 -2.99
C VAL A 112 23.04 6.84 -2.91
N ARG A 113 23.37 7.61 -3.96
CA ARG A 113 23.03 9.04 -4.10
C ARG A 113 22.75 9.39 -5.56
N SER A 114 21.72 10.19 -5.81
CA SER A 114 21.59 10.90 -7.09
C SER A 114 22.54 12.10 -7.11
N GLN A 115 23.11 12.39 -8.28
CA GLN A 115 23.87 13.63 -8.52
C GLN A 115 22.95 14.84 -8.70
N ILE A 116 21.64 14.62 -8.76
CA ILE A 116 20.60 15.63 -8.97
C ILE A 116 19.78 15.76 -7.67
N PRO A 117 19.56 16.98 -7.14
CA PRO A 117 18.67 17.22 -6.01
C PRO A 117 17.28 16.59 -6.20
N PRO A 118 16.65 15.99 -5.16
CA PRO A 118 17.02 16.00 -3.74
C PRO A 118 18.10 14.98 -3.32
N SER A 119 18.89 14.45 -4.28
CA SER A 119 20.00 13.52 -4.03
C SER A 119 19.58 12.19 -3.39
N ILE A 120 18.29 11.87 -3.44
CA ILE A 120 17.75 10.56 -3.10
C ILE A 120 18.18 9.51 -4.14
N VAL A 121 18.16 8.23 -3.76
CA VAL A 121 18.44 7.10 -4.67
C VAL A 121 17.61 7.26 -5.95
N GLU A 122 18.27 7.30 -7.10
CA GLU A 122 17.62 7.50 -8.40
C GLU A 122 16.82 6.23 -8.77
N LEU A 123 15.54 6.21 -8.42
CA LEU A 123 14.60 5.15 -8.82
C LEU A 123 14.44 5.06 -10.35
N ALA A 124 14.79 6.12 -11.09
CA ALA A 124 14.54 6.27 -12.52
C ALA A 124 15.38 5.38 -13.45
N LYS A 125 16.44 4.76 -12.92
CA LYS A 125 17.25 3.78 -13.67
C LYS A 125 16.84 2.33 -13.42
N SER A 126 15.76 2.12 -12.68
CA SER A 126 15.18 0.78 -12.49
C SER A 126 14.82 0.16 -13.84
N ARG A 127 15.21 -1.10 -14.05
CA ARG A 127 14.96 -1.85 -15.29
C ARG A 127 13.56 -2.45 -15.37
N TYR A 128 12.71 -2.22 -14.37
CA TYR A 128 11.37 -2.77 -14.36
C TYR A 128 10.44 -1.99 -15.28
N VAL A 129 9.66 -2.73 -16.06
CA VAL A 129 8.59 -2.19 -16.90
C VAL A 129 7.34 -2.99 -16.60
N CYS A 130 6.36 -2.36 -15.95
CA CYS A 130 5.01 -2.90 -15.85
C CYS A 130 4.44 -2.98 -17.28
N LYS A 131 4.17 -4.20 -17.75
CA LYS A 131 3.66 -4.42 -19.11
C LYS A 131 2.16 -4.15 -19.19
N ASP A 132 1.39 -4.85 -18.38
CA ASP A 132 -0.06 -4.68 -18.29
C ASP A 132 -0.54 -5.17 -16.91
N TRP A 133 -0.61 -4.24 -15.96
CA TRP A 133 -1.13 -4.51 -14.63
C TRP A 133 -2.68 -4.57 -14.60
N THR A 134 -3.34 -3.97 -15.60
CA THR A 134 -4.81 -3.89 -15.67
C THR A 134 -5.45 -5.25 -15.92
N SER A 135 -4.69 -6.19 -16.51
CA SER A 135 -5.09 -7.58 -16.71
C SER A 135 -5.53 -8.28 -15.41
N VAL A 136 -4.91 -7.98 -14.27
CA VAL A 136 -5.30 -8.54 -12.96
C VAL A 136 -6.68 -8.00 -12.55
N TYR A 137 -6.91 -6.70 -12.71
CA TYR A 137 -8.19 -6.07 -12.39
C TYR A 137 -9.32 -6.64 -13.25
N SER A 138 -9.11 -6.72 -14.57
CA SER A 138 -10.13 -7.21 -15.50
C SER A 138 -10.71 -8.59 -15.14
N ARG A 139 -9.92 -9.44 -14.46
CA ARG A 139 -10.28 -10.80 -14.06
C ARG A 139 -10.76 -10.92 -12.62
N TRP A 140 -10.26 -10.08 -11.71
CA TRP A 140 -10.40 -10.28 -10.27
C TRP A 140 -11.07 -9.11 -9.54
N SER A 141 -11.40 -8.02 -10.24
CA SER A 141 -12.01 -6.81 -9.64
C SER A 141 -13.52 -6.67 -9.84
N LYS A 142 -14.23 -7.76 -10.17
CA LYS A 142 -15.69 -7.78 -10.29
C LYS A 142 -16.31 -8.10 -8.94
#